data_AF-A0AAD8ATG9-F1
#
_entry.id   AF-A0AAD8ATG9-F1
#
_cell.length_a   1.000
_cell.length_b   1.000
_cell.length_c   1.000
_cell.angle_alpha   90.00
_cell.angle_beta   90.00
_cell.angle_gamma   90.00
#
_symmetry.space_group_name_H-M   'P 1'
#
loop_
_entity.id
_entity.type
_entity.pdbx_description
1 polymer ?
#
loop_
_entity_poly.entity_id
_entity_poly.type
_entity_poly.pdbx_seq_one_letter_code
_entity_poly.pdbx_strand_id
1 'polypeptide(L)'
;MAPKRSTKDKFIGSSKITGLLSSNFREFLSEKNIALVMFYDPNCPMCQQMKPHFLKTTFVTNREGQSFAAVDCTAEPELCREEMINRLPSFKLYSKGRPVNVFGGRIDYRTLKKYVENAPNASRIPVRGELFE
;
A
#
# COMPACT_ATOMS: atom_id res chain seq x y z
N MET A 1 24.11 -12.58 8.27
CA MET A 1 22.97 -13.47 7.94
C MET A 1 22.01 -12.71 7.04
N ALA A 2 21.87 -13.13 5.78
CA ALA A 2 20.87 -12.56 4.88
C ALA A 2 19.47 -13.09 5.27
N PRO A 3 18.42 -12.25 5.32
CA PRO A 3 17.07 -12.75 5.58
C PRO A 3 16.65 -13.64 4.42
N LYS A 4 16.16 -14.84 4.76
CA LYS A 4 15.66 -15.84 3.82
C LYS A 4 14.52 -15.21 3.01
N ARG A 5 14.66 -15.20 1.67
CA ARG A 5 13.61 -14.84 0.72
C ARG A 5 12.27 -15.47 1.15
N SER A 6 11.35 -14.66 1.67
CA SER A 6 9.96 -15.05 1.93
C SER A 6 9.18 -15.00 0.61
N THR A 7 9.49 -15.92 -0.31
CA THR A 7 8.90 -15.96 -1.67
C THR A 7 7.68 -16.88 -1.77
N LYS A 8 6.90 -17.08 -0.70
CA LYS A 8 5.71 -17.95 -0.72
C LYS A 8 4.42 -17.33 -0.17
N ASP A 9 4.34 -16.01 -0.01
CA ASP A 9 3.05 -15.41 0.30
C ASP A 9 2.19 -15.29 -0.97
N LYS A 10 1.18 -16.17 -1.10
CA LYS A 10 0.22 -16.18 -2.21
C LYS A 10 -0.53 -14.84 -2.36
N PHE A 11 -0.55 -14.01 -1.31
CA PHE A 11 -1.18 -12.69 -1.33
C PHE A 11 -0.53 -11.74 -2.34
N ILE A 12 0.82 -11.71 -2.35
CA ILE A 12 1.62 -10.79 -3.16
C ILE A 12 1.68 -11.20 -4.65
N GLY A 13 1.33 -12.45 -4.97
CA GLY A 13 1.28 -12.98 -6.34
C GLY A 13 -0.13 -13.14 -6.90
N SER A 14 -1.17 -12.66 -6.20
CA SER A 14 -2.52 -12.66 -6.74
C SER A 14 -2.61 -11.67 -7.92
N SER A 15 -3.33 -11.99 -8.99
CA SER A 15 -3.32 -11.25 -10.28
C SER A 15 -3.69 -9.76 -10.21
N LYS A 16 -4.04 -9.23 -9.03
CA LYS A 16 -4.45 -7.85 -8.78
C LYS A 16 -3.59 -7.11 -7.74
N ILE A 17 -2.65 -7.79 -7.06
CA ILE A 17 -1.78 -7.19 -6.04
C ILE A 17 -0.34 -7.36 -6.48
N THR A 18 0.40 -6.27 -6.59
CA THR A 18 1.83 -6.31 -6.90
C THR A 18 2.68 -6.33 -5.63
N GLY A 19 3.68 -7.21 -5.60
CA GLY A 19 4.71 -7.20 -4.58
C GLY A 19 5.75 -6.15 -4.78
N LEU A 20 5.93 -5.31 -3.76
CA LEU A 20 6.98 -4.32 -3.75
C LEU A 20 8.10 -4.74 -2.81
N LEU A 21 9.30 -4.60 -3.34
CA LEU A 21 10.58 -4.78 -2.68
C LEU A 21 11.31 -3.45 -2.76
N SER A 22 12.35 -3.27 -1.95
CA SER A 22 13.19 -2.06 -1.98
C SER A 22 13.70 -1.74 -3.39
N SER A 23 13.95 -2.77 -4.22
CA SER A 23 14.46 -2.63 -5.58
C SER A 23 13.46 -2.09 -6.61
N ASN A 24 12.15 -2.26 -6.40
CA ASN A 24 11.13 -1.86 -7.39
C ASN A 24 10.11 -0.85 -6.83
N PHE A 25 10.13 -0.57 -5.52
CA PHE A 25 9.12 0.25 -4.85
C PHE A 25 8.99 1.65 -5.45
N ARG A 26 10.11 2.37 -5.61
CA ARG A 26 10.10 3.76 -6.11
C ARG A 26 9.67 3.85 -7.57
N GLU A 27 10.23 2.98 -8.42
CA GLU A 27 9.92 2.95 -9.85
C GLU A 27 8.45 2.63 -10.06
N PHE A 28 7.95 1.55 -9.43
CA PHE A 28 6.54 1.16 -9.51
C PHE A 28 5.62 2.32 -9.13
N LEU A 29 5.85 2.98 -7.99
CA LEU A 29 4.98 4.06 -7.52
C LEU A 29 5.05 5.30 -8.42
N SER A 30 6.19 5.59 -9.05
CA SER A 30 6.36 6.73 -9.94
C SER A 30 5.50 6.61 -11.21
N GLU A 31 5.30 5.39 -11.71
CA GLU A 31 4.48 5.12 -12.88
C GLU A 31 2.97 5.15 -12.59
N LYS A 32 2.56 5.02 -11.33
CA LYS A 32 1.13 4.90 -10.98
C LYS A 32 0.54 6.24 -10.61
N ASN A 33 -0.60 6.57 -11.22
CA ASN A 33 -1.37 7.75 -10.86
C ASN A 33 -1.83 7.68 -9.41
N ILE A 34 -2.42 6.55 -8.99
CA ILE A 34 -2.78 6.25 -7.61
C ILE A 34 -2.36 4.81 -7.30
N ALA A 35 -1.70 4.61 -6.16
CA ALA A 35 -1.39 3.29 -5.64
C ALA A 35 -1.75 3.20 -4.15
N LEU A 36 -2.52 2.19 -3.76
CA LEU A 36 -2.74 1.83 -2.37
C LEU A 36 -1.81 0.68 -2.00
N VAL A 37 -0.91 0.91 -1.05
CA VAL A 37 0.07 -0.08 -0.59
C VAL A 37 -0.32 -0.58 0.79
N MET A 38 -0.42 -1.89 0.95
CA MET A 38 -0.58 -2.57 2.24
C MET A 38 0.79 -3.01 2.77
N PHE A 39 1.18 -2.48 3.92
CA PHE A 39 2.36 -2.93 4.68
C PHE A 39 1.89 -3.93 5.73
N TYR A 40 2.47 -5.13 5.73
CA TYR A 40 1.99 -6.21 6.55
C TYR A 40 3.10 -7.18 6.97
N ASP A 41 2.74 -8.12 7.86
CA ASP A 41 3.54 -9.28 8.24
C ASP A 41 2.69 -10.54 7.99
N PRO A 42 3.20 -11.55 7.26
CA PRO A 42 2.47 -12.78 6.96
C PRO A 42 2.08 -13.59 8.21
N ASN A 43 2.77 -13.44 9.33
CA ASN A 43 2.52 -14.15 10.58
C ASN A 43 1.64 -13.36 11.56
N CYS A 44 1.19 -12.15 11.19
CA CYS A 44 0.35 -11.33 12.04
C CYS A 44 -1.14 -11.71 11.90
N PRO A 45 -1.83 -12.13 12.99
CA PRO A 45 -3.24 -12.53 12.94
C PRO A 45 -4.18 -11.41 12.45
N MET A 46 -3.89 -10.16 12.81
CA MET A 46 -4.67 -9.00 12.34
C MET A 46 -4.47 -8.78 10.84
N CYS A 47 -3.24 -8.90 10.33
CA CYS A 47 -2.98 -8.82 8.89
C CYS A 47 -3.75 -9.88 8.11
N GLN A 48 -3.78 -11.13 8.61
CA GLN A 48 -4.50 -12.23 7.97
C GLN A 48 -6.01 -11.98 7.87
N GLN A 49 -6.61 -11.33 8.87
CA GLN A 49 -8.02 -10.91 8.82
C GLN A 49 -8.29 -9.79 7.80
N MET A 50 -7.31 -8.91 7.58
CA MET A 50 -7.47 -7.75 6.69
C MET A 50 -7.16 -8.04 5.22
N LYS A 51 -6.28 -9.02 4.94
CA LYS A 51 -5.92 -9.43 3.58
C LYS A 51 -7.14 -9.72 2.67
N PRO A 52 -8.19 -10.45 3.10
CA PRO A 52 -9.38 -10.68 2.29
C PRO A 52 -10.15 -9.39 1.95
N HIS A 53 -10.20 -8.42 2.87
CA HIS A 53 -10.84 -7.13 2.60
C HIS A 53 -10.07 -6.31 1.58
N PHE A 54 -8.74 -6.31 1.69
CA PHE A 54 -7.87 -5.64 0.72
C PHE A 54 -7.99 -6.29 -0.66
N LEU A 55 -7.91 -7.63 -0.74
CA LEU A 55 -8.10 -8.36 -1.99
C LEU A 55 -9.48 -8.12 -2.61
N LYS A 56 -10.55 -8.14 -1.80
CA LYS A 56 -11.89 -7.80 -2.30
C LYS A 56 -11.94 -6.39 -2.87
N THR A 57 -11.26 -5.43 -2.23
CA THR A 57 -11.15 -4.05 -2.72
C THR A 57 -10.56 -4.00 -4.13
N THR A 58 -9.52 -4.79 -4.40
CA THR A 58 -8.88 -4.81 -5.73
C THR A 58 -9.81 -5.34 -6.83
N PHE A 59 -10.79 -6.19 -6.49
CA PHE A 59 -11.76 -6.71 -7.44
C PHE A 59 -12.96 -5.79 -7.66
N VAL A 60 -13.40 -5.06 -6.65
CA VAL A 60 -14.60 -4.18 -6.74
C VAL A 60 -14.25 -2.75 -7.16
N THR A 61 -12.97 -2.39 -7.17
CA THR A 61 -12.49 -1.08 -7.60
C THR A 61 -12.26 -1.12 -9.10
N ASN A 62 -13.09 -0.40 -9.86
CA ASN A 62 -13.17 -0.51 -11.31
C ASN A 62 -12.71 0.76 -12.05
N ARG A 63 -11.84 1.55 -11.42
CA ARG A 63 -11.37 2.83 -11.98
C ARG A 63 -9.95 2.68 -12.51
N GLU A 64 -9.74 3.13 -13.74
CA GLU A 64 -8.42 3.15 -14.37
C GLU A 64 -7.42 4.02 -13.59
N GLY A 65 -6.14 3.64 -13.63
CA GLY A 65 -5.05 4.37 -12.97
C GLY A 65 -4.91 4.11 -11.47
N GLN A 66 -5.73 3.23 -10.88
CA GLN A 66 -5.60 2.80 -9.49
C GLN A 66 -4.91 1.44 -9.40
N SER A 67 -3.83 1.38 -8.63
CA SER A 67 -3.01 0.19 -8.42
C SER A 67 -3.06 -0.26 -6.97
N PHE A 68 -2.93 -1.56 -6.76
CA PHE A 68 -2.89 -2.16 -5.44
C PHE A 68 -1.60 -2.95 -5.29
N ALA A 69 -0.91 -2.72 -4.18
CA ALA A 69 0.37 -3.33 -3.93
C ALA A 69 0.54 -3.69 -2.46
N ALA A 70 1.52 -4.53 -2.17
CA ALA A 70 1.82 -4.94 -0.81
C ALA A 70 3.33 -5.08 -0.57
N VAL A 71 3.73 -4.81 0.67
CA VAL A 71 5.09 -4.96 1.18
C VAL A 71 5.04 -5.88 2.40
N ASP A 72 5.80 -6.97 2.35
CA ASP A 72 6.06 -7.83 3.51
C ASP A 72 7.19 -7.20 4.33
N CYS A 73 6.85 -6.60 5.47
CA CYS A 73 7.82 -5.95 6.35
C CYS A 73 8.79 -6.92 7.05
N THR A 74 8.50 -8.23 7.04
CA THR A 74 9.45 -9.24 7.53
C THR A 74 10.55 -9.52 6.51
N ALA A 75 10.26 -9.34 5.22
CA ALA A 75 11.23 -9.47 4.13
C ALA A 75 11.93 -8.13 3.83
N GLU A 76 11.21 -7.00 3.97
CA GLU A 76 11.66 -5.65 3.64
C GLU A 76 11.59 -4.70 4.86
N PRO A 77 12.29 -5.00 5.97
CA PRO A 77 12.18 -4.23 7.21
C PRO A 77 12.67 -2.78 7.06
N GLU A 78 13.73 -2.57 6.28
CA GLU A 78 14.29 -1.24 6.02
C GLU A 78 13.32 -0.36 5.24
N LEU A 79 12.66 -0.90 4.21
CA LEU A 79 11.64 -0.19 3.45
C LEU A 79 10.47 0.23 4.36
N CYS A 80 10.00 -0.67 5.23
CA CYS A 80 8.93 -0.33 6.17
C CYS A 80 9.36 0.73 7.19
N ARG A 81 10.63 0.75 7.60
CA ARG A 81 11.19 1.79 8.46
C ARG A 81 11.25 3.15 7.74
N GLU A 82 11.76 3.17 6.49
CA GLU A 82 11.79 4.38 5.66
C GLU A 82 10.39 4.95 5.41
N GLU A 83 9.41 4.09 5.21
CA GLU A 83 8.01 4.48 5.02
C GLU A 83 7.27 4.84 6.32
N MET A 84 7.99 4.83 7.45
CA MET A 84 7.52 5.16 8.82
C MET A 84 6.37 4.26 9.29
N ILE A 85 6.44 2.97 8.97
CA ILE A 85 5.42 1.99 9.34
C ILE A 85 5.66 1.51 10.78
N ASN A 86 4.93 2.10 11.72
CA ASN A 86 5.05 1.78 13.14
C ASN A 86 4.08 0.69 13.63
N ARG A 87 3.03 0.39 12.84
CA ARG A 87 1.99 -0.60 13.19
C ARG A 87 1.55 -1.37 11.97
N LEU A 88 1.22 -2.65 12.15
CA LEU A 88 0.78 -3.54 11.08
C LEU A 88 -0.64 -4.06 11.34
N PRO A 89 -1.46 -4.25 10.29
CA PRO A 89 -1.23 -3.76 8.94
C PRO A 89 -1.36 -2.22 8.89
N SER A 90 -0.65 -1.59 7.95
CA SER A 90 -0.82 -0.19 7.59
C SER A 90 -1.15 -0.07 6.11
N PHE A 91 -2.00 0.87 5.74
CA PHE A 91 -2.32 1.15 4.34
C PHE A 91 -1.92 2.59 4.03
N LYS A 92 -1.13 2.79 2.99
CA LYS A 92 -0.64 4.11 2.61
C LYS A 92 -0.95 4.35 1.14
N LEU A 93 -1.51 5.52 0.88
CA LEU A 93 -1.87 5.94 -0.47
C LEU A 93 -0.74 6.76 -1.07
N TYR A 94 -0.41 6.48 -2.32
CA TYR A 94 0.58 7.19 -3.10
C TYR A 94 -0.04 7.75 -4.35
N SER A 95 0.47 8.89 -4.81
CA SER A 95 0.15 9.46 -6.09
C SER A 95 1.43 9.91 -6.79
N LYS A 96 1.72 9.35 -7.97
CA LYS A 96 2.93 9.64 -8.76
C LYS A 96 4.22 9.59 -7.93
N GLY A 97 4.40 8.50 -7.19
CA GLY A 97 5.56 8.28 -6.33
C GLY A 97 5.54 9.00 -4.97
N ARG A 98 4.60 9.93 -4.73
CA ARG A 98 4.55 10.70 -3.48
C ARG A 98 3.53 10.13 -2.50
N PRO A 99 3.86 9.99 -1.21
CA PRO A 99 2.90 9.57 -0.21
C PRO A 99 1.85 10.68 0.01
N VAL A 100 0.58 10.31 -0.07
CA VAL A 100 -0.56 11.22 0.12
C VAL A 100 -0.94 11.25 1.59
N ASN A 101 -1.36 10.10 2.12
CA ASN A 101 -1.75 9.95 3.50
C ASN A 101 -1.70 8.47 3.92
N VAL A 102 -1.65 8.24 5.23
CA VAL A 102 -1.86 6.93 5.83
C VAL A 102 -3.36 6.76 6.08
N PHE A 103 -3.90 5.61 5.72
CA PHE A 103 -5.29 5.28 5.97
C PHE A 103 -5.53 5.04 7.47
N GLY A 104 -6.39 5.85 8.07
CA GLY A 104 -6.79 5.73 9.48
C GLY A 104 -8.22 5.20 9.69
N GLY A 105 -8.88 4.73 8.63
CA GLY A 105 -10.27 4.28 8.67
C GLY A 105 -10.43 2.82 9.11
N ARG A 106 -11.68 2.35 9.15
CA ARG A 106 -11.99 0.93 9.33
C ARG A 106 -11.50 0.13 8.13
N ILE A 107 -10.80 -0.97 8.39
CA ILE A 107 -10.21 -1.80 7.33
C ILE A 107 -11.26 -2.80 6.84
N ASP A 108 -12.15 -2.32 5.98
CA ASP A 108 -13.13 -3.12 5.25
C ASP A 108 -13.16 -2.70 3.78
N TYR A 109 -13.67 -3.58 2.91
CA TYR A 109 -13.60 -3.35 1.47
C TYR A 109 -14.38 -2.12 1.00
N ARG A 110 -15.48 -1.74 1.69
CA ARG A 110 -16.30 -0.59 1.30
C ARG A 110 -15.56 0.70 1.61
N THR A 111 -14.94 0.76 2.79
CA THR A 111 -14.16 1.92 3.23
C THR A 111 -12.89 2.09 2.40
N LEU A 112 -12.14 0.99 2.15
CA LEU A 112 -10.94 1.02 1.31
C LEU A 112 -11.27 1.42 -0.13
N LYS A 113 -12.35 0.87 -0.73
CA LYS A 113 -12.81 1.26 -2.07
C LYS A 113 -13.06 2.76 -2.15
N LYS A 114 -13.88 3.29 -1.23
CA LYS A 114 -14.17 4.73 -1.18
C LYS A 114 -12.91 5.57 -1.00
N TYR A 115 -11.97 5.11 -0.17
CA TYR A 115 -10.73 5.82 0.08
C TYR A 115 -9.87 5.94 -1.19
N VAL A 116 -9.75 4.86 -1.97
CA VAL A 116 -9.01 4.86 -3.24
C VAL A 116 -9.74 5.64 -4.32
N GLU A 117 -11.08 5.53 -4.40
CA GLU A 117 -11.91 6.28 -5.36
C GLU A 117 -11.91 7.79 -5.12
N ASN A 118 -11.85 8.21 -3.86
CA ASN A 118 -11.79 9.61 -3.45
C ASN A 118 -10.36 10.15 -3.30
N ALA A 119 -9.35 9.34 -3.67
CA ALA A 119 -7.97 9.77 -3.61
C ALA A 119 -7.80 11.09 -4.39
N PRO A 120 -7.21 12.14 -3.78
CA PRO A 120 -6.93 13.36 -4.50
C PRO A 120 -5.99 13.01 -5.65
N ASN A 121 -6.33 13.45 -6.87
CA ASN A 121 -5.37 13.45 -7.96
C ASN A 121 -4.11 14.21 -7.50
N ALA A 122 -2.93 13.74 -7.88
CA ALA A 122 -1.63 14.34 -7.55
C ALA A 122 -1.61 15.88 -7.59
N SER A 123 -2.35 16.47 -8.54
CA SER A 123 -2.47 17.92 -8.74
C SER A 123 -3.15 18.70 -7.60
N ARG A 124 -3.79 18.03 -6.63
CA ARG A 124 -4.50 18.67 -5.50
C ARG A 124 -3.86 18.40 -4.14
N ILE A 125 -2.73 17.69 -4.10
CA ILE A 125 -2.04 17.39 -2.84
C ILE A 125 -1.02 18.50 -2.60
N PRO A 126 -1.21 19.37 -1.58
CA PRO A 126 -0.17 20.33 -1.22
C PRO A 126 1.08 19.56 -0.85
N VAL A 127 2.20 19.91 -1.46
CA VAL A 127 3.50 19.33 -1.12
C VAL A 127 3.75 19.65 0.35
N ARG A 128 4.01 18.61 1.14
CA ARG A 128 4.27 18.71 2.58
C ARG A 128 5.53 19.56 2.78
N GLY A 129 5.33 20.87 2.92
CA GLY A 129 6.31 21.94 2.75
C GLY A 129 5.67 23.32 2.55
N GLU A 130 4.42 23.38 2.08
CA GLU A 130 3.61 24.61 2.10
C GLU A 130 2.73 24.63 3.38
N LEU A 131 3.36 24.94 4.51
CA LEU A 131 2.64 25.49 5.66
C LEU A 131 2.22 26.90 5.25
N PHE A 132 0.92 27.11 5.03
CA PHE A 132 0.36 28.45 4.94
C PHE A 132 0.63 29.19 6.26
N GLU A 133 1.11 30.43 6.15
CA GLU A 133 1.25 31.41 7.25
C GLU A 133 -0.07 31.62 8.01
#